data_AF-K1TC85-F1
#
_entry.id   AF-K1TC85-F1
#
_cell.length_a   1.000
_cell.length_b   1.000
_cell.length_c   1.000
_cell.angle_alpha   90.00
_cell.angle_beta   90.00
_cell.angle_gamma   90.00
#
_symmetry.space_group_name_H-M   'P 1'
#
loop_
_entity.id
_entity.type
_entity.pdbx_description
1 polymer ?
#
loop_
_entity_poly.entity_id
_entity_poly.type
_entity_poly.pdbx_seq_one_letter_code
_entity_poly.pdbx_strand_id
1 'polypeptide(L)'
;LCSVSGNADTLLHNGNCLDEATKQQIYKDIYDDSEWLIGVVENLLYVTRLNDGRLKLELTDQLVDEVVNEAVSHLKKNPSDTR
;
A
#
# COMPACT_ATOMS: atom_id res chain seq x y z
N LEU A 1 -8.77 -8.36 -0.80
CA LEU A 1 -9.87 -8.79 0.10
C LEU A 1 -10.21 -10.27 -0.07
N CYS A 2 -10.70 -10.73 -1.23
CA CYS A 2 -10.97 -12.16 -1.46
C CYS A 2 -9.69 -13.01 -1.33
N SER A 3 -8.54 -12.47 -1.78
CA SER A 3 -7.20 -13.06 -1.59
C SER A 3 -6.85 -13.25 -0.12
N VAL A 4 -6.83 -12.18 0.69
CA VAL A 4 -6.64 -12.24 2.16
C VAL A 4 -7.53 -13.29 2.83
N SER A 5 -8.84 -13.25 2.58
CA SER A 5 -9.77 -14.21 3.21
C SER A 5 -9.56 -15.64 2.73
N GLY A 6 -9.25 -15.85 1.43
CA GLY A 6 -8.99 -17.17 0.87
C GLY A 6 -7.67 -17.78 1.35
N ASN A 7 -6.64 -16.96 1.50
CA ASN A 7 -5.36 -17.34 2.06
C ASN A 7 -5.50 -17.73 3.55
N ALA A 8 -6.25 -16.93 4.31
CA ALA A 8 -6.57 -17.26 5.70
C ALA A 8 -7.40 -18.55 5.80
N ASP A 9 -8.41 -18.72 4.94
CA ASP A 9 -9.24 -19.93 4.88
C ASP A 9 -8.41 -21.19 4.58
N THR A 10 -7.44 -21.06 3.66
CA THR A 10 -6.49 -22.13 3.32
C THR A 10 -5.65 -22.54 4.53
N LEU A 11 -5.15 -21.58 5.31
CA LEU A 11 -4.39 -21.86 6.53
C LEU A 11 -5.27 -22.48 7.62
N LEU A 12 -6.51 -22.03 7.77
CA LEU A 12 -7.44 -22.54 8.79
C LEU A 12 -7.86 -23.98 8.51
N HIS A 13 -8.14 -24.34 7.26
CA HIS A 13 -8.66 -25.66 6.90
C HIS A 13 -7.57 -26.66 6.53
N ASN A 14 -6.49 -26.20 5.90
CA ASN A 14 -5.46 -27.08 5.34
C ASN A 14 -4.08 -26.87 5.98
N GLY A 15 -3.93 -25.99 6.97
CA GLY A 15 -2.64 -25.63 7.55
C GLY A 15 -1.81 -26.82 8.03
N ASN A 16 -2.43 -27.85 8.62
CA ASN A 16 -1.70 -29.02 9.09
C ASN A 16 -1.09 -29.87 7.97
N CYS A 17 -1.58 -29.73 6.74
CA CYS A 17 -1.12 -30.45 5.55
C CYS A 17 -0.08 -29.65 4.74
N LEU A 18 0.17 -28.40 5.12
CA LEU A 18 1.13 -27.51 4.45
C LEU A 18 2.49 -27.59 5.14
N ASP A 19 3.55 -27.54 4.33
CA ASP A 19 4.89 -27.34 4.87
C ASP A 19 5.06 -25.91 5.39
N GLU A 20 6.09 -25.72 6.23
CA GLU A 20 6.33 -24.42 6.84
C GLU A 20 6.69 -23.34 5.81
N ALA A 21 7.38 -23.70 4.72
CA ALA A 21 7.72 -22.75 3.67
C ALA A 21 6.47 -22.16 3.00
N THR A 22 5.49 -23.02 2.67
CA THR A 22 4.23 -22.60 2.07
C THR A 22 3.41 -21.76 3.04
N LYS A 23 3.37 -22.14 4.33
CA LYS A 23 2.69 -21.31 5.36
C LYS A 23 3.30 -19.91 5.45
N GLN A 24 4.63 -19.81 5.49
CA GLN A 24 5.32 -18.52 5.54
C GLN A 24 5.00 -17.66 4.32
N GLN A 25 4.92 -18.27 3.13
CA GLN A 25 4.51 -17.54 1.94
C GLN A 25 3.08 -17.02 2.05
N ILE A 26 2.13 -17.86 2.49
CA ILE A 26 0.73 -17.44 2.64
C ILE A 26 0.59 -16.34 3.71
N TYR A 27 1.34 -16.42 4.82
CA TYR A 27 1.37 -15.34 5.82
C TYR A 27 1.87 -14.03 5.23
N LYS A 28 2.93 -14.09 4.42
CA LYS A 28 3.47 -12.92 3.74
C LYS A 28 2.48 -12.32 2.74
N ASP A 29 1.82 -13.16 1.94
CA ASP A 29 0.81 -12.72 0.98
C ASP A 29 -0.36 -12.03 1.69
N ILE A 30 -0.83 -12.56 2.83
CA ILE A 30 -1.86 -11.92 3.67
C ILE A 30 -1.40 -10.55 4.16
N TYR A 31 -0.16 -10.44 4.61
CA TYR A 31 0.42 -9.19 5.13
C TYR A 31 0.54 -8.15 4.02
N ASP A 32 1.16 -8.49 2.90
CA ASP A 32 1.39 -7.60 1.76
C ASP A 32 0.05 -7.10 1.16
N ASP A 33 -0.93 -7.99 1.01
CA ASP A 33 -2.28 -7.63 0.56
C ASP A 33 -3.00 -6.68 1.54
N SER A 34 -2.75 -6.83 2.83
CA SER A 34 -3.36 -5.99 3.88
C SER A 34 -2.74 -4.60 3.91
N GLU A 35 -1.41 -4.49 3.81
CA GLU A 35 -0.69 -3.21 3.69
C GLU A 35 -1.14 -2.44 2.44
N TRP A 36 -1.25 -3.15 1.31
CA TRP A 36 -1.77 -2.55 0.08
C TRP A 36 -3.20 -2.01 0.26
N LEU A 37 -4.07 -2.78 0.93
CA LEU A 37 -5.45 -2.37 1.18
C LEU A 37 -5.53 -1.14 2.08
N ILE A 38 -4.65 -1.04 3.09
CA ILE A 38 -4.55 0.16 3.93
C ILE A 38 -4.27 1.38 3.05
N GLY A 39 -3.28 1.31 2.16
CA GLY A 39 -2.96 2.41 1.24
C GLY A 39 -4.14 2.82 0.34
N VAL A 40 -4.93 1.85 -0.13
CA VAL A 40 -6.15 2.12 -0.91
C VAL A 40 -7.22 2.83 -0.07
N VAL A 41 -7.46 2.38 1.16
CA VAL A 41 -8.43 3.00 2.07
C VAL A 41 -8.00 4.41 2.44
N GLU A 42 -6.72 4.61 2.75
CA GLU A 42 -6.18 5.94 3.02
C GLU A 42 -6.34 6.85 1.81
N ASN A 43 -6.01 6.39 0.61
CA ASN A 43 -6.20 7.16 -0.63
C ASN A 43 -7.67 7.57 -0.81
N LEU A 44 -8.61 6.67 -0.56
CA LEU A 44 -10.05 6.97 -0.63
C LEU A 44 -10.47 7.99 0.44
N LEU A 45 -9.94 7.88 1.67
CA LEU A 45 -10.16 8.87 2.73
C LEU A 45 -9.59 10.24 2.37
N TYR A 46 -8.43 10.30 1.71
CA TYR A 46 -7.88 11.54 1.18
C TYR A 46 -8.80 12.17 0.14
N VAL A 47 -9.25 11.39 -0.85
CA VAL A 47 -10.14 11.89 -1.93
C VAL A 47 -11.48 12.37 -1.38
N THR A 48 -12.07 11.64 -0.42
CA THR A 48 -13.35 12.04 0.19
C THR A 48 -13.22 13.30 1.06
N ARG A 49 -12.15 13.42 1.85
CA ARG A 49 -11.86 14.65 2.62
C ARG A 49 -11.62 15.85 1.71
N LEU A 50 -10.96 15.63 0.57
CA LEU A 50 -10.74 16.65 -0.46
C LEU A 50 -12.08 17.11 -1.05
N ASN A 51 -12.93 16.17 -1.48
CA ASN A 51 -14.24 16.47 -2.07
C ASN A 51 -15.18 17.20 -1.10
N ASP A 52 -15.12 16.86 0.18
CA ASP A 52 -15.94 17.50 1.22
C ASP A 52 -15.37 18.85 1.70
N GLY A 53 -14.27 19.34 1.11
CA GLY A 53 -13.63 20.60 1.49
C GLY A 53 -13.03 20.62 2.91
N ARG A 54 -12.89 19.43 3.53
CA ARG A 54 -12.40 19.25 4.91
C ARG A 54 -10.89 19.07 4.99
N LEU A 55 -10.21 19.02 3.85
CA LEU A 55 -8.76 18.88 3.79
C LEU A 55 -8.12 20.26 4.03
N LYS A 56 -7.49 20.43 5.19
CA LYS A 56 -6.78 21.66 5.53
C LYS A 56 -5.46 21.69 4.75
N LEU A 57 -5.43 22.45 3.65
CA LEU A 57 -4.22 22.69 2.89
C LEU A 57 -3.37 23.72 3.63
N GLU A 58 -2.21 23.30 4.10
CA GLU A 58 -1.17 24.20 4.61
C GLU A 58 -0.35 24.67 3.40
N LEU A 59 -0.75 25.79 2.82
CA LEU A 59 -0.03 26.41 1.70
C LEU A 59 1.22 27.10 2.23
N THR A 60 2.36 26.84 1.60
CA THR A 60 3.64 27.48 1.89
C THR A 60 4.24 28.02 0.59
N ASP A 61 4.89 29.18 0.66
CA ASP A 61 5.61 29.73 -0.49
C ASP A 61 6.84 28.86 -0.77
N GLN A 62 6.94 28.36 -2.00
CA GLN A 62 8.03 27.49 -2.46
C GLN A 62 8.53 27.92 -3.84
N LEU A 63 9.82 27.72 -4.11
CA LEU A 63 10.41 27.97 -5.42
C LEU A 63 9.94 26.90 -6.41
N VAL A 64 9.36 27.31 -7.54
CA VAL A 64 8.86 26.39 -8.58
C VAL A 64 9.95 25.42 -9.06
N ASP A 65 11.18 25.91 -9.20
CA ASP A 65 12.32 25.09 -9.61
C ASP A 65 12.65 23.99 -8.59
N GLU A 66 12.49 24.24 -7.29
CA GLU A 66 12.72 23.23 -6.25
C GLU A 66 11.64 22.15 -6.31
N VAL A 67 10.37 22.56 -6.40
CA VAL A 67 9.22 21.64 -6.50
C VAL A 67 9.32 20.73 -7.72
N VAL A 68 9.67 21.30 -8.88
CA VAL A 68 9.82 20.54 -10.13
C VAL A 68 11.01 19.57 -10.05
N ASN A 69 12.15 20.02 -9.55
CA ASN A 69 13.34 19.16 -9.39
C ASN A 69 13.09 18.02 -8.41
N GLU A 70 12.39 18.29 -7.31
CA GLU A 70 12.04 17.28 -6.32
C GLU A 70 11.09 16.23 -6.91
N ALA A 71 10.01 16.66 -7.59
CA ALA A 71 9.07 15.75 -8.25
C ALA A 71 9.77 14.85 -9.29
N VAL A 72 10.64 15.43 -10.13
CA VAL A 72 11.44 14.66 -11.11
C VAL A 72 12.40 13.69 -10.42
N SER A 73 13.02 14.08 -9.30
CA SER A 73 13.90 13.23 -8.49
C SER A 73 13.13 12.04 -7.88
N HIS A 74 11.93 12.26 -7.36
CA HIS A 74 11.06 11.21 -6.80
C HIS A 74 10.57 10.24 -7.87
N LEU A 75 10.23 10.72 -9.07
CA LEU A 75 9.85 9.84 -10.19
C LEU A 75 11.03 8.98 -10.69
N LYS A 76 12.25 9.53 -10.70
CA LYS A 76 13.47 8.78 -11.04
C LYS A 76 13.82 7.71 -10.00
N LYS A 77 13.32 7.84 -8.77
CA LYS A 77 13.49 6.84 -7.70
C LYS A 77 12.58 5.62 -7.82
N ASN A 78 11.80 5.47 -8.90
CA ASN A 78 11.07 4.24 -9.21
C ASN A 78 11.73 3.45 -10.34
N PRO A 79 12.74 2.62 -10.05
CA PRO A 79 12.78 1.27 -10.56
C PRO A 79 12.07 0.38 -9.54
N SER A 80 11.16 -0.46 -10.00
CA SER A 80 10.94 -1.73 -9.32
C SER A 80 12.25 -2.55 -9.38
N ASP A 81 13.29 -2.21 -8.62
CA ASP A 81 14.54 -2.97 -8.56
C ASP A 81 15.43 -2.56 -7.37
N THR A 82 15.19 -3.14 -6.19
CA THR A 82 16.20 -3.88 -5.41
C THR A 82 15.49 -4.57 -4.24
N ARG A 83 15.18 -5.87 -4.44
CA ARG A 83 14.93 -6.93 -3.45
C ARG A 83 13.68 -6.89 -2.55
#